data_AF-A0A842RQ06-F1
#
_entry.id   AF-A0A842RQ06-F1
#
_cell.length_a   1.000
_cell.length_b   1.000
_cell.length_c   1.000
_cell.angle_alpha   90.00
_cell.angle_beta   90.00
_cell.angle_gamma   90.00
#
_symmetry.space_group_name_H-M   'P 1'
#
loop_
_entity.id
_entity.type
_entity.pdbx_description
1 polymer ?
#
loop_
_entity_poly.entity_id
_entity_poly.type
_entity_poly.pdbx_seq_one_letter_code
_entity_poly.pdbx_strand_id
1 'polypeptide(L)'
;MPGRIRKKAKEKIEDEINEKINSLVQKALTQVIKKIAKKDSLEQLIKTIVVDKVMDLLDYVIRKPIVKKTAKVAVKKAVNRIWKKRREEILEKLENIKIRDLRRK
;
A
#
# COMPACT_ATOMS: atom_id res chain seq x y z
N MET A 1 -31.73 32.58 8.35
CA MET A 1 -30.69 31.75 9.00
C MET A 1 -29.97 30.85 7.98
N PRO A 2 -28.95 31.34 7.26
CA PRO A 2 -28.24 30.58 6.23
C PRO A 2 -27.18 29.57 6.75
N GLY A 3 -26.77 29.67 8.03
CA GLY A 3 -25.69 28.85 8.59
C GLY A 3 -26.02 27.37 8.82
N ARG A 4 -27.28 27.01 9.13
CA ARG A 4 -27.68 25.60 9.35
C ARG A 4 -27.74 24.78 8.05
N ILE A 5 -28.08 25.41 6.93
CA ILE A 5 -28.21 24.75 5.63
C ILE A 5 -26.83 24.38 5.08
N ARG A 6 -25.85 25.28 5.21
CA ARG A 6 -24.45 25.03 4.82
C ARG A 6 -23.81 23.90 5.62
N LYS A 7 -24.16 23.76 6.91
CA LYS A 7 -23.62 22.70 7.78
C LYS A 7 -24.16 21.31 7.39
N LYS A 8 -25.47 21.17 7.18
CA LYS A 8 -26.09 19.92 6.71
C LYS A 8 -25.63 19.50 5.31
N ALA A 9 -25.39 20.47 4.42
CA ALA A 9 -24.85 20.18 3.09
C ALA A 9 -23.40 19.68 3.15
N LYS A 10 -22.58 20.25 4.05
CA LYS A 10 -21.21 19.79 4.27
C LYS A 10 -21.18 18.38 4.87
N GLU A 11 -22.00 18.10 5.86
CA GLU A 11 -22.13 16.76 6.47
C GLU A 11 -22.53 15.70 5.43
N LYS A 12 -23.54 16.00 4.58
CA LYS A 12 -23.93 15.09 3.48
C LYS A 12 -22.82 14.83 2.47
N ILE A 13 -22.05 15.85 2.11
CA ILE A 13 -20.93 15.70 1.16
C ILE A 13 -19.80 14.87 1.79
N GLU A 14 -19.51 15.07 3.08
CA GLU A 14 -18.54 14.26 3.81
C GLU A 14 -18.97 12.79 3.88
N ASP A 15 -20.25 12.51 4.13
CA ASP A 15 -20.80 11.15 4.16
C ASP A 15 -20.68 10.45 2.79
N GLU A 16 -21.08 11.12 1.70
CA GLU A 16 -20.94 10.58 0.34
C GLU A 16 -19.47 10.32 -0.05
N ILE A 17 -18.56 11.22 0.33
CA ILE A 17 -17.11 11.05 0.10
C ILE A 17 -16.60 9.85 0.91
N ASN A 18 -16.98 9.74 2.18
CA ASN A 18 -16.56 8.66 3.07
C ASN A 18 -17.06 7.30 2.59
N GLU A 19 -18.31 7.20 2.14
CA GLU A 19 -18.85 5.98 1.54
C GLU A 19 -18.08 5.57 0.29
N LYS A 20 -17.75 6.53 -0.56
CA LYS A 20 -16.98 6.28 -1.79
C LYS A 20 -15.55 5.83 -1.48
N ILE A 21 -14.89 6.46 -0.51
CA ILE A 21 -13.57 6.04 -0.01
C ILE A 21 -13.67 4.62 0.55
N ASN A 22 -14.63 4.34 1.42
CA ASN A 22 -14.83 3.02 2.03
C ASN A 22 -15.05 1.93 0.97
N SER A 23 -15.86 2.21 -0.04
CA SER A 23 -16.07 1.29 -1.17
C SER A 23 -14.79 1.00 -1.94
N LEU A 24 -13.98 2.04 -2.22
CA LEU A 24 -12.70 1.89 -2.91
C LEU A 24 -11.70 1.09 -2.06
N VAL A 25 -11.64 1.36 -0.76
CA VAL A 25 -10.80 0.64 0.20
C VAL A 25 -11.22 -0.84 0.28
N GLN A 26 -12.51 -1.14 0.41
CA GLN A 26 -13.02 -2.52 0.43
C GLN A 26 -12.72 -3.27 -0.87
N LYS A 27 -12.85 -2.61 -2.03
CA LYS A 27 -12.49 -3.20 -3.33
C LYS A 27 -10.99 -3.51 -3.39
N ALA A 28 -10.14 -2.58 -2.96
CA ALA A 28 -8.70 -2.77 -2.91
C ALA A 28 -8.32 -3.93 -1.99
N LEU A 29 -8.84 -3.96 -0.76
CA LEU A 29 -8.64 -5.05 0.20
C LEU A 29 -9.09 -6.39 -0.37
N THR A 30 -10.27 -6.45 -1.00
CA THR A 30 -10.76 -7.68 -1.64
C THR A 30 -9.83 -8.18 -2.73
N GLN A 31 -9.27 -7.27 -3.56
CA GLN A 31 -8.29 -7.65 -4.58
C GLN A 31 -6.98 -8.15 -3.98
N VAL A 32 -6.51 -7.51 -2.91
CA VAL A 32 -5.31 -7.92 -2.17
C VAL A 32 -5.51 -9.31 -1.56
N ILE A 33 -6.64 -9.54 -0.87
CA ILE A 33 -6.98 -10.84 -0.28
C ILE A 33 -7.13 -11.92 -1.35
N LYS A 34 -7.77 -11.62 -2.49
CA LYS A 34 -7.88 -12.56 -3.62
C LYS A 34 -6.51 -12.95 -4.19
N LYS A 35 -5.51 -12.05 -4.19
CA LYS A 35 -4.13 -12.38 -4.58
C LYS A 35 -3.47 -13.32 -3.56
N ILE A 36 -3.63 -13.03 -2.26
CA ILE A 36 -3.16 -13.91 -1.17
C ILE A 36 -3.76 -15.32 -1.32
N ALA A 37 -5.09 -15.39 -1.44
CA ALA A 37 -5.84 -16.66 -1.50
C ALA A 37 -5.50 -17.51 -2.74
N LYS A 38 -5.04 -16.89 -3.83
CA LYS A 38 -4.69 -17.56 -5.09
C LYS A 38 -3.26 -18.11 -5.17
N LYS A 39 -2.51 -18.18 -4.06
CA LYS A 39 -1.14 -18.73 -3.88
C LYS A 39 -0.02 -17.70 -3.73
N ASP A 40 -0.30 -16.40 -3.59
CA ASP A 40 0.75 -15.44 -3.21
C ASP A 40 0.94 -15.46 -1.68
N SER A 41 2.13 -15.82 -1.23
CA SER A 41 2.49 -15.76 0.20
C SER A 41 2.45 -14.31 0.71
N LEU A 42 2.24 -14.13 2.02
CA LEU A 42 2.40 -12.82 2.70
C LEU A 42 3.72 -12.12 2.31
N GLU A 43 4.78 -12.90 2.09
CA GLU A 43 6.05 -12.44 1.54
C GLU A 43 5.92 -11.79 0.14
N GLN A 44 5.20 -12.39 -0.81
CA GLN A 44 4.95 -11.77 -2.12
C GLN A 44 4.20 -10.45 -2.00
N LEU A 45 3.31 -10.35 -1.02
CA LEU A 45 2.54 -9.15 -0.77
C LEU A 45 3.42 -8.01 -0.24
N ILE A 46 4.28 -8.32 0.74
CA ILE A 46 5.27 -7.36 1.25
C ILE A 46 6.18 -6.91 0.11
N LYS A 47 6.72 -7.85 -0.69
CA LYS A 47 7.55 -7.50 -1.84
C LYS A 47 6.83 -6.60 -2.85
N THR A 48 5.55 -6.86 -3.11
CA THR A 48 4.73 -6.04 -4.01
C THR A 48 4.59 -4.62 -3.47
N ILE A 49 4.29 -4.46 -2.17
CA ILE A 49 4.21 -3.15 -1.52
C ILE A 49 5.54 -2.41 -1.61
N VAL A 50 6.67 -3.08 -1.35
CA VAL A 50 8.00 -2.45 -1.47
C VAL A 50 8.27 -2.01 -2.90
N VAL A 51 7.95 -2.84 -3.90
CA VAL A 51 8.11 -2.48 -5.31
C VAL A 51 7.27 -1.25 -5.65
N ASP A 52 6.00 -1.22 -5.26
CA ASP A 52 5.12 -0.10 -5.58
C ASP A 52 5.59 1.19 -4.88
N LYS A 53 6.03 1.11 -3.62
CA LYS A 53 6.59 2.27 -2.90
C LYS A 53 7.87 2.83 -3.54
N VAL A 54 8.76 1.95 -4.00
CA VAL A 54 9.97 2.37 -4.73
C VAL A 54 9.59 2.98 -6.09
N MET A 55 8.59 2.41 -6.78
CA MET A 55 8.10 2.97 -8.03
C MET A 55 7.45 4.35 -7.83
N ASP A 56 6.72 4.59 -6.75
CA ASP A 56 6.16 5.91 -6.42
C ASP A 56 7.25 6.96 -6.24
N LEU A 57 8.38 6.58 -5.60
CA LEU A 57 9.55 7.47 -5.47
C LEU A 57 10.24 7.73 -6.82
N LEU A 58 10.29 6.69 -7.68
CA LEU A 58 10.88 6.80 -9.01
C LEU A 58 9.99 7.51 -10.03
N ASP A 59 8.67 7.58 -9.81
CA ASP A 59 7.72 8.24 -10.70
C ASP A 59 8.01 9.74 -10.85
N TYR A 60 8.64 10.36 -9.84
CA TYR A 60 9.11 11.73 -9.92
C TYR A 60 10.22 11.91 -10.98
N VAL A 61 11.03 10.87 -11.19
CA VAL A 61 12.20 10.88 -12.09
C VAL A 61 11.86 10.29 -13.46
N ILE A 62 10.97 9.30 -13.52
CA ILE A 62 10.71 8.49 -14.71
C ILE A 62 9.36 8.89 -15.34
N ARG A 63 9.42 9.77 -16.34
CA ARG A 63 8.21 10.24 -17.06
C ARG A 63 7.77 9.34 -18.23
N LYS A 64 8.68 8.53 -18.79
CA LYS A 64 8.40 7.73 -19.99
C LYS A 64 7.79 6.35 -19.64
N PRO A 65 6.65 5.94 -20.22
CA PRO A 65 5.99 4.66 -19.91
C PRO A 65 6.86 3.41 -20.12
N ILE A 66 7.70 3.41 -21.16
CA ILE A 66 8.61 2.29 -21.48
C ILE A 66 9.65 2.15 -20.35
N VAL A 67 10.24 3.27 -19.92
CA VAL A 67 11.24 3.31 -18.86
C VAL A 67 10.60 2.87 -17.53
N LYS A 68 9.35 3.27 -17.27
CA LYS A 68 8.59 2.85 -16.07
C LYS A 68 8.41 1.33 -16.01
N LYS A 69 8.12 0.68 -17.15
CA LYS A 69 8.03 -0.79 -17.21
C LYS A 69 9.38 -1.44 -16.90
N THR A 70 10.45 -0.98 -17.52
CA THR A 70 11.80 -1.53 -17.31
C THR A 70 12.27 -1.32 -15.86
N ALA A 71 12.04 -0.14 -15.30
CA ALA A 71 12.33 0.18 -13.91
C ALA A 71 11.56 -0.76 -12.96
N LYS A 72 10.26 -0.99 -13.20
CA LYS A 72 9.46 -1.92 -12.37
C LYS A 72 10.03 -3.34 -12.38
N VAL A 73 10.54 -3.82 -13.51
CA VAL A 73 11.21 -5.12 -13.61
C VAL A 73 12.53 -5.12 -12.83
N ALA A 74 13.34 -4.07 -12.95
CA ALA A 74 14.60 -3.94 -12.22
C ALA A 74 14.38 -3.89 -10.70
N VAL A 75 13.41 -3.10 -10.23
CA VAL A 75 13.02 -3.01 -8.82
C VAL A 75 12.53 -4.36 -8.30
N LYS A 76 11.67 -5.07 -9.04
CA LYS A 76 11.25 -6.43 -8.66
C LYS A 76 12.43 -7.38 -8.48
N LYS A 77 13.40 -7.36 -9.39
CA LYS A 77 14.63 -8.18 -9.28
C LYS A 77 15.46 -7.78 -8.07
N ALA A 78 15.62 -6.49 -7.81
CA ALA A 78 16.36 -5.96 -6.67
C ALA A 78 15.70 -6.37 -5.34
N VAL A 79 14.39 -6.18 -5.21
CA VAL A 79 13.61 -6.57 -4.02
C VAL A 79 13.73 -8.07 -3.77
N ASN A 80 13.58 -8.91 -4.80
CA ASN A 80 13.76 -10.36 -4.65
C ASN A 80 15.18 -10.74 -4.20
N ARG A 81 16.20 -10.09 -4.74
CA ARG A 81 17.60 -10.34 -4.37
C ARG A 81 17.88 -9.93 -2.92
N ILE A 82 17.44 -8.73 -2.52
CA ILE A 82 17.60 -8.23 -1.15
C ILE A 82 16.85 -9.12 -0.18
N TRP A 83 15.61 -9.49 -0.51
CA TRP A 83 14.79 -10.36 0.33
C TRP A 83 15.44 -11.70 0.56
N LYS A 84 16.00 -12.35 -0.48
CA LYS A 84 16.72 -13.63 -0.30
C LYS A 84 17.97 -13.49 0.56
N LYS A 85 18.70 -12.37 0.44
CA LYS A 85 19.96 -12.15 1.17
C LYS A 85 19.77 -11.72 2.63
N ARG A 86 18.68 -11.00 2.93
CA ARG A 86 18.44 -10.37 4.24
C ARG A 86 17.13 -10.82 4.87
N ARG A 87 16.62 -11.99 4.49
CA ARG A 87 15.30 -12.48 4.91
C ARG A 87 15.15 -12.46 6.43
N GLU A 88 16.14 -13.00 7.13
CA GLU A 88 16.15 -13.11 8.59
C GLU A 88 16.17 -11.73 9.25
N GLU A 89 17.08 -10.84 8.86
CA GLU A 89 17.13 -9.45 9.35
C GLU A 89 15.80 -8.70 9.13
N ILE A 90 15.12 -8.94 8.01
CA ILE A 90 13.85 -8.30 7.68
C ILE A 90 12.73 -8.84 8.58
N LEU A 91 12.67 -10.15 8.79
CA LEU A 91 11.68 -10.78 9.66
C LEU A 91 11.88 -10.37 11.13
N GLU A 92 13.12 -10.33 11.59
CA GLU A 92 13.48 -9.88 12.94
C GLU A 92 13.07 -8.41 13.17
N LYS A 93 13.28 -7.53 12.19
CA LYS A 93 12.81 -6.14 12.26
C LYS A 93 11.28 -6.05 12.32
N LEU A 94 10.55 -6.91 11.60
CA LEU A 94 9.09 -6.93 11.63
C LEU A 94 8.55 -7.37 12.99
N GLU A 95 9.17 -8.37 13.63
CA GLU A 95 8.82 -8.82 14.98
C GLU A 95 9.08 -7.72 16.02
N ASN A 96 10.21 -7.03 15.91
CA ASN A 96 10.57 -5.93 16.81
C ASN A 96 9.61 -4.73 16.72
N ILE A 97 9.08 -4.44 15.53
CA ILE A 97 8.04 -3.39 15.36
C ILE A 97 6.75 -3.80 16.10
N LYS A 98 6.32 -5.06 15.96
CA LYS A 98 5.11 -5.58 16.61
C LYS A 98 5.18 -5.46 18.14
N ILE A 99 6.35 -5.71 18.73
CA ILE A 99 6.59 -5.58 20.17
C ILE A 99 6.54 -4.11 20.63
N ARG A 100 7.04 -3.18 19.82
CA ARG A 100 7.08 -1.75 20.15
C ARG A 100 5.69 -1.11 20.18
N ASP A 101 4.81 -1.51 19.25
CA ASP A 101 3.44 -0.99 19.19
C ASP A 101 2.53 -1.57 20.28
N LEU A 102 2.81 -2.79 20.75
CA LEU A 102 2.12 -3.39 21.90
C LEU A 102 2.51 -2.75 23.24
N ARG A 103 3.73 -2.19 23.37
CA ARG A 103 4.18 -1.47 24.57
C ARG A 103 3.72 0.00 24.64
N ARG A 104 3.15 0.54 23.56
CA ARG A 104 2.67 1.93 23.48
C ARG A 104 1.15 2.07 23.68
N LYS A 105 0.43 0.96 23.80
CA LYS A 105 -0.97 0.90 24.23
C LYS A 105 -1.02 0.63 25.72
#